data_AF-C6TMC8-F1
#
_entry.id   AF-C6TMC8-F1
#
_cell.length_a   1.000
_cell.length_b   1.000
_cell.length_c   1.000
_cell.angle_alpha   90.00
_cell.angle_beta   90.00
_cell.angle_gamma   90.00
#
_symmetry.space_group_name_H-M   'P 1'
#
loop_
_entity.id
_entity.type
_entity.pdbx_description
1 polymer ?
#
loop_
_entity_poly.entity_id
_entity_poly.type
_entity_poly.pdbx_seq_one_letter_code
_entity_poly.pdbx_strand_id
1 'polypeptide(L)'
;MISQLGRGFKALIPDLYRGKVGLDVAEAQHLFDGLDWQGAVKDINASVNWLKANGSKKAGVTGFCMGGALAIASSVLVPNVDATVAFYGVPSSELADPAQAKAPVHAHFGELDNFVGFSDVTAAKP
;
A
#
# COMPACT_ATOMS: atom_id res chain seq x y z
N MET A 1 -1.31 -14.51 -2.40
CA MET A 1 -1.57 -15.48 -1.31
C MET A 1 -2.80 -15.08 -0.52
N ILE A 2 -3.64 -16.03 -0.07
CA ILE A 2 -4.75 -15.78 0.87
C ILE A 2 -4.48 -16.58 2.15
N SER A 3 -4.59 -15.94 3.31
CA SER A 3 -4.34 -16.57 4.62
C SER A 3 -5.36 -16.10 5.67
N GLN A 4 -5.61 -16.93 6.67
CA GLN A 4 -6.42 -16.58 7.83
C GLN A 4 -5.51 -16.31 9.02
N LEU A 5 -5.59 -15.10 9.58
CA LEU A 5 -4.79 -14.69 10.72
C LEU A 5 -5.54 -14.97 12.03
N GLY A 6 -4.79 -15.27 13.10
CA GLY A 6 -5.32 -15.78 14.38
C GLY A 6 -6.35 -14.91 15.11
N ARG A 7 -6.62 -13.68 14.66
CA ARG A 7 -7.66 -12.79 15.20
C ARG A 7 -8.94 -12.75 14.35
N GLY A 8 -9.13 -13.70 13.43
CA GLY A 8 -10.31 -13.75 12.55
C GLY A 8 -10.22 -12.85 11.31
N PHE A 9 -9.03 -12.36 10.98
CA PHE A 9 -8.81 -11.58 9.75
C PHE A 9 -8.50 -12.51 8.57
N LYS A 10 -9.05 -12.17 7.40
CA LYS A 10 -8.60 -12.71 6.12
C LYS A 10 -7.57 -11.76 5.54
N ALA A 11 -6.39 -12.28 5.21
CA ALA A 11 -5.33 -11.54 4.55
C ALA A 11 -5.23 -11.98 3.09
N LEU A 12 -5.16 -11.03 2.17
CA LEU A 12 -4.86 -11.25 0.76
C LEU A 12 -3.64 -10.41 0.42
N ILE A 13 -2.58 -11.07 -0.04
CA ILE A 13 -1.34 -10.43 -0.48
C ILE A 13 -1.28 -10.59 -2.00
N PRO A 14 -1.60 -9.54 -2.78
CA PRO A 14 -1.52 -9.58 -4.23
C PRO A 14 -0.05 -9.55 -4.66
N ASP A 15 0.27 -10.29 -5.72
CA ASP A 15 1.59 -10.26 -6.34
C ASP A 15 1.65 -9.10 -7.33
N LEU A 16 2.18 -7.97 -6.85
CA LEU A 16 2.30 -6.73 -7.62
C LEU A 16 3.43 -6.78 -8.65
N TYR A 17 4.38 -7.71 -8.48
CA TYR A 17 5.52 -7.90 -9.40
C TYR A 17 5.27 -8.96 -10.47
N ARG A 18 4.07 -9.55 -10.50
CA ARG A 18 3.62 -10.49 -11.55
C ARG A 18 4.55 -11.70 -11.69
N GLY A 19 4.97 -12.27 -10.56
CA GLY A 19 5.82 -13.45 -10.48
C GLY A 19 7.31 -13.16 -10.53
N LYS A 20 7.74 -11.90 -10.73
CA LYS A 20 9.14 -11.52 -10.62
C LYS A 20 9.56 -11.46 -9.15
N VAL A 21 10.75 -11.98 -8.86
CA VAL A 21 11.33 -12.03 -7.51
C VAL A 21 12.69 -11.35 -7.57
N GLY A 22 12.93 -10.39 -6.68
CA GLY A 22 14.27 -9.83 -6.47
C GLY A 22 15.02 -10.72 -5.50
N LEU A 23 16.10 -11.35 -5.96
CA LEU A 23 16.95 -12.24 -5.15
C LEU A 23 18.09 -11.46 -4.47
N ASP A 24 18.36 -10.25 -4.95
CA ASP A 24 19.31 -9.31 -4.36
C ASP A 24 18.79 -7.87 -4.36
N VAL A 25 19.60 -6.96 -3.79
CA VAL A 25 19.27 -5.54 -3.65
C VAL A 25 19.13 -4.83 -4.99
N ALA A 26 19.98 -5.16 -5.97
CA ALA A 26 19.96 -4.50 -7.27
C ALA A 26 18.71 -4.92 -8.07
N GLU A 27 18.35 -6.20 -8.03
CA GLU A 27 17.11 -6.70 -8.62
C GLU A 27 15.88 -6.10 -7.94
N ALA A 28 15.88 -6.02 -6.61
CA ALA A 28 14.79 -5.39 -5.87
C ALA A 28 14.61 -3.90 -6.23
N GLN A 29 15.72 -3.16 -6.38
CA GLN A 29 15.68 -1.77 -6.83
C GLN A 29 15.14 -1.66 -8.24
N HIS A 30 15.59 -2.52 -9.16
CA HIS A 30 15.12 -2.50 -10.55
C HIS A 30 13.62 -2.82 -10.66
N LEU A 31 13.12 -3.75 -9.83
CA LEU A 31 11.70 -4.07 -9.75
C LEU A 31 10.89 -2.89 -9.20
N PHE A 32 11.41 -2.19 -8.19
CA PHE A 32 10.80 -0.98 -7.65
C PHE A 32 10.73 0.15 -8.68
N ASP A 33 11.83 0.44 -9.37
CA ASP A 33 11.90 1.50 -10.39
C ASP A 33 10.97 1.23 -11.57
N GLY A 34 10.80 -0.05 -11.92
CA GLY A 34 9.93 -0.50 -13.01
C GLY A 34 8.49 -0.79 -12.60
N LEU A 35 8.06 -0.46 -11.38
CA LEU A 35 6.72 -0.76 -10.90
C LEU A 35 5.65 0.04 -11.66
N ASP A 36 4.64 -0.64 -12.19
CA ASP A 36 3.39 0.00 -12.62
C ASP A 36 2.55 0.35 -11.39
N TRP A 37 2.78 1.56 -10.84
CA TRP A 37 2.08 2.05 -9.64
C TRP A 37 0.56 2.12 -9.82
N GLN A 38 0.08 2.55 -10.98
CA GLN A 38 -1.37 2.62 -11.24
C GLN A 38 -1.97 1.22 -11.36
N GLY A 39 -1.28 0.30 -12.03
CA GLY A 39 -1.63 -1.12 -12.07
C GLY A 39 -1.69 -1.74 -10.68
N ALA A 40 -0.69 -1.47 -9.83
CA ALA A 40 -0.66 -1.94 -8.45
C ALA A 40 -1.85 -1.43 -7.63
N VAL A 41 -2.24 -0.16 -7.77
CA VAL A 41 -3.46 0.38 -7.13
C VAL A 41 -4.73 -0.33 -7.65
N LYS A 42 -4.80 -0.64 -8.95
CA LYS A 42 -5.93 -1.42 -9.51
C LYS A 42 -5.99 -2.85 -8.93
N ASP A 43 -4.84 -3.50 -8.75
CA ASP A 43 -4.79 -4.83 -8.10
C ASP A 43 -5.23 -4.77 -6.64
N ILE A 44 -4.84 -3.71 -5.92
CA ILE A 44 -5.29 -3.50 -4.54
C ILE A 44 -6.80 -3.28 -4.49
N ASN A 45 -7.35 -2.45 -5.39
CA ASN A 45 -8.80 -2.26 -5.51
C ASN A 45 -9.53 -3.59 -5.78
N ALA A 46 -9.03 -4.39 -6.72
CA ALA A 46 -9.58 -5.72 -7.02
C ALA A 46 -9.52 -6.64 -5.79
N SER A 47 -8.42 -6.61 -5.04
CA SER A 47 -8.23 -7.38 -3.81
C SER A 47 -9.21 -6.99 -2.70
N VAL A 48 -9.42 -5.69 -2.50
CA VAL A 48 -10.41 -5.14 -1.55
C VAL A 48 -11.82 -5.61 -1.92
N ASN A 49 -12.20 -5.47 -3.19
CA ASN A 49 -13.51 -5.90 -3.66
C ASN A 49 -13.69 -7.42 -3.54
N TRP A 50 -12.65 -8.21 -3.84
CA TRP A 50 -12.68 -9.66 -3.68
C TRP A 50 -12.88 -10.05 -2.21
N LEU A 51 -12.15 -9.46 -1.27
CA LEU A 51 -12.31 -9.73 0.16
C LEU A 51 -13.75 -9.45 0.61
N LYS A 52 -14.32 -8.33 0.18
CA LYS A 52 -15.71 -7.96 0.51
C LYS A 52 -16.73 -8.92 -0.08
N ALA A 53 -16.59 -9.27 -1.35
CA ALA A 53 -17.45 -10.26 -2.01
C ALA A 53 -17.33 -11.66 -1.37
N ASN A 54 -16.20 -11.96 -0.73
CA ASN A 54 -15.92 -13.24 -0.08
C ASN A 54 -16.11 -13.20 1.45
N GLY A 55 -17.06 -12.39 1.93
CA GLY A 55 -17.56 -12.44 3.29
C GLY A 55 -16.86 -11.52 4.30
N SER A 56 -15.92 -10.69 3.88
CA SER A 56 -15.37 -9.63 4.74
C SER A 56 -16.31 -8.42 4.74
N LYS A 57 -16.92 -8.09 5.89
CA LYS A 57 -17.77 -6.88 6.01
C LYS A 57 -16.98 -5.57 5.84
N LYS A 58 -15.68 -5.62 6.16
CA LYS A 58 -14.73 -4.50 6.13
C LYS A 58 -13.41 -4.98 5.53
N ALA A 59 -12.71 -4.11 4.83
CA ALA A 59 -11.40 -4.40 4.26
C ALA A 59 -10.48 -3.18 4.42
N GLY A 60 -9.28 -3.41 4.96
CA GLY A 60 -8.23 -2.41 5.06
C GLY A 60 -7.01 -2.80 4.23
N VAL A 61 -6.18 -1.80 3.91
CA VAL A 61 -4.92 -2.00 3.19
C VAL A 61 -3.77 -1.63 4.11
N THR A 62 -2.74 -2.47 4.17
CA THR A 62 -1.51 -2.16 4.89
C THR A 62 -0.29 -2.60 4.08
N GLY A 63 0.82 -1.89 4.27
CA GLY A 63 2.07 -2.21 3.60
C GLY A 63 3.26 -1.44 4.16
N PHE A 64 4.46 -1.86 3.73
CA PHE A 64 5.75 -1.38 4.20
C PHE A 64 6.57 -0.84 3.02
N CYS A 65 7.33 0.24 3.21
CA CYS A 65 8.12 0.88 2.14
C CYS A 65 7.23 1.23 0.93
N MET A 66 7.51 0.65 -0.25
CA MET A 66 6.63 0.67 -1.44
C MET A 66 5.16 0.36 -1.10
N GLY A 67 4.92 -0.65 -0.26
CA GLY A 67 3.58 -1.00 0.18
C GLY A 67 2.95 0.06 1.09
N GLY A 68 3.75 0.84 1.82
CA GLY A 68 3.29 1.96 2.64
C GLY A 68 2.77 3.10 1.75
N ALA A 69 3.54 3.46 0.72
CA ALA A 69 3.13 4.43 -0.29
C ALA A 69 1.83 4.01 -1.00
N LEU A 70 1.74 2.73 -1.41
CA LEU A 70 0.53 2.16 -2.00
C LEU A 70 -0.65 2.12 -1.02
N ALA A 71 -0.41 1.90 0.27
CA ALA A 71 -1.47 1.96 1.29
C ALA A 71 -2.04 3.38 1.43
N ILE A 72 -1.20 4.42 1.48
CA ILE A 72 -1.66 5.81 1.49
C ILE A 72 -2.41 6.14 0.19
N ALA A 73 -1.85 5.80 -0.98
CA ALA A 73 -2.51 6.03 -2.27
C ALA A 73 -3.88 5.33 -2.35
N SER A 74 -4.00 4.15 -1.75
CA SER A 74 -5.27 3.41 -1.70
C SER A 74 -6.34 4.17 -0.94
N SER A 75 -5.99 4.94 0.10
CA SER A 75 -6.96 5.73 0.85
C SER A 75 -7.63 6.83 0.02
N VAL A 76 -6.95 7.27 -1.05
CA VAL A 76 -7.42 8.31 -1.99
C VAL A 76 -8.16 7.69 -3.18
N LEU A 77 -7.58 6.61 -3.73
CA LEU A 77 -7.94 6.06 -5.04
C LEU A 77 -8.84 4.81 -4.98
N VAL A 78 -8.95 4.11 -3.85
CA VAL A 78 -9.76 2.88 -3.71
C VAL A 78 -11.07 3.19 -2.99
N PRO A 79 -12.22 3.27 -3.70
CA PRO A 79 -13.48 3.77 -3.10
C PRO A 79 -14.02 2.92 -1.94
N ASN A 80 -13.69 1.62 -1.93
CA ASN A 80 -14.25 0.66 -0.97
C ASN A 80 -13.29 0.28 0.16
N VAL A 81 -12.14 0.95 0.32
CA VAL A 81 -11.25 0.67 1.44
C VAL A 81 -11.80 1.33 2.71
N ASP A 82 -11.84 0.59 3.83
CA ASP A 82 -12.41 1.08 5.09
C ASP A 82 -11.38 1.75 5.99
N ALA A 83 -10.10 1.41 5.86
CA ALA A 83 -8.98 2.02 6.56
C ALA A 83 -7.65 1.64 5.91
N THR A 84 -6.63 2.47 6.07
CA THR A 84 -5.27 2.18 5.60
C THR A 84 -4.24 2.35 6.70
N VAL A 85 -3.24 1.46 6.72
CA VAL A 85 -2.11 1.54 7.65
C VAL A 85 -0.81 1.46 6.88
N ALA A 86 -0.06 2.56 6.83
CA ALA A 86 1.20 2.66 6.11
C ALA A 86 2.39 2.60 7.05
N PHE A 87 3.45 1.94 6.62
CA PHE A 87 4.75 1.95 7.28
C PHE A 87 5.80 2.50 6.30
N TYR A 88 6.35 3.67 6.65
CA TYR A 88 7.52 4.30 6.02
C TYR A 88 7.48 4.33 4.48
N GLY A 89 6.42 4.93 3.92
CA GLY A 89 6.29 5.12 2.49
C GLY A 89 5.21 6.14 2.16
N VAL A 90 5.51 7.06 1.25
CA VAL A 90 4.64 8.15 0.78
C VAL A 90 4.53 8.05 -0.75
N PRO A 91 3.32 8.10 -1.32
CA PRO A 91 3.15 8.08 -2.76
C PRO A 91 3.68 9.37 -3.39
N SER A 92 4.08 9.31 -4.66
CA SER A 92 4.32 10.53 -5.42
C SER A 92 3.02 11.33 -5.58
N SER A 93 3.14 12.66 -5.68
CA SER A 93 2.02 13.55 -5.95
C SER A 93 1.34 13.27 -7.30
N GLU A 94 2.08 12.69 -8.25
CA GLU A 94 1.53 12.22 -9.54
C GLU A 94 0.60 11.02 -9.39
N LEU A 95 0.84 10.16 -8.38
CA LEU A 95 0.00 9.00 -8.12
C LEU A 95 -1.21 9.40 -7.26
N ALA A 96 -0.97 10.00 -6.10
CA ALA A 96 -2.02 10.36 -5.17
C ALA A 96 -1.56 11.47 -4.21
N ASP A 97 -2.42 12.46 -4.01
CA ASP A 97 -2.27 13.45 -2.95
C ASP A 97 -2.89 12.92 -1.64
N PRO A 98 -2.09 12.67 -0.57
CA PRO A 98 -2.60 12.19 0.71
C PRO A 98 -3.67 13.11 1.35
N ALA A 99 -3.69 14.40 1.03
CA ALA A 99 -4.70 15.33 1.52
C ALA A 99 -6.11 15.03 0.96
N GLN A 100 -6.20 14.25 -0.13
CA GLN A 100 -7.44 13.80 -0.74
C GLN A 100 -7.94 12.45 -0.19
N ALA A 101 -7.38 11.97 0.93
CA ALA A 101 -7.76 10.70 1.54
C ALA A 101 -9.26 10.64 1.87
N LYS A 102 -9.92 9.59 1.42
CA LYS A 102 -11.36 9.33 1.62
C LYS A 102 -11.61 8.28 2.71
N ALA A 103 -10.57 7.53 3.08
CA ALA A 103 -10.58 6.57 4.17
C ALA A 103 -9.59 6.99 5.27
N PRO A 104 -9.84 6.62 6.54
CA PRO A 104 -8.89 6.86 7.62
C PRO A 104 -7.50 6.30 7.31
N VAL A 105 -6.47 7.08 7.58
CA VAL A 105 -5.05 6.72 7.40
C VAL A 105 -4.35 6.73 8.75
N HIS A 106 -3.67 5.64 9.09
CA HIS A 106 -2.66 5.60 10.15
C HIS A 106 -1.31 5.37 9.48
N ALA A 107 -0.32 6.24 9.71
CA ALA A 107 1.00 6.07 9.11
C ALA A 107 2.09 6.11 10.17
N HIS A 108 3.05 5.19 10.05
CA HIS A 108 4.20 5.06 10.93
C HIS A 108 5.47 5.43 10.17
N PHE A 109 6.20 6.42 10.67
CA PHE A 109 7.48 6.86 10.11
C PHE A 109 8.56 6.80 11.20
N GLY A 110 9.78 6.44 10.81
CA GLY A 110 10.93 6.47 11.69
C GLY A 110 11.49 7.88 11.76
N GLU A 111 11.70 8.39 12.98
CA GLU A 111 12.31 9.71 13.18
C GLU A 111 13.73 9.82 12.59
N LEU A 112 14.44 8.68 12.49
CA LEU A 112 15.81 8.59 11.97
C LEU A 112 15.87 8.08 10.51
N ASP A 113 14.74 8.00 9.82
CA ASP A 113 14.72 7.61 8.41
C ASP A 113 15.17 8.79 7.54
N ASN A 114 16.26 8.61 6.81
CA ASN A 114 16.88 9.66 5.99
C ASN A 114 16.42 9.62 4.52
N PHE A 115 15.44 8.79 4.17
CA PHE A 115 14.93 8.71 2.80
C PHE A 115 13.92 9.82 2.51
N VAL A 116 14.45 11.01 2.23
CA VAL A 116 13.67 12.24 1.94
C VAL A 116 12.68 12.04 0.80
N GLY A 117 11.47 12.58 0.97
CA GLY A 117 10.40 12.56 -0.02
C GLY A 117 9.59 11.26 -0.11
N PHE A 118 10.20 10.11 0.21
CA PHE A 118 9.52 8.82 0.16
C PHE A 118 9.20 8.23 1.55
N SER A 119 10.11 8.38 2.51
CA SER A 119 9.93 7.93 3.91
C SER A 119 9.99 9.09 4.91
N ASP A 120 9.61 10.28 4.44
CA ASP A 120 9.71 11.52 5.19
C ASP A 120 8.36 11.87 5.84
N VAL A 121 8.37 12.09 7.16
CA VAL A 121 7.16 12.47 7.90
C VAL A 121 6.55 13.78 7.40
N THR A 122 7.35 14.66 6.79
CA THR A 122 6.87 15.94 6.24
C THR A 122 6.10 15.73 4.94
N ALA A 123 6.48 14.74 4.13
CA ALA A 123 5.79 14.37 2.89
C ALA A 123 4.47 13.63 3.16
N ALA A 124 4.33 13.01 4.33
CA ALA A 124 3.14 12.24 4.70
C ALA A 124 2.03 13.09 5.35
N LYS A 125 2.33 14.34 5.74
CA LYS A 125 1.36 15.23 6.37
C LYS A 125 0.51 15.91 5.29
N PRO A 126 -0.83 15.98 5.46
CA PRO A 126 -1.71 16.73 4.57
C PRO A 126 -1.47 18.25 4.66
#